data_AF-A0A8H5EYM3-F1
#
_entry.id   AF-A0A8H5EYM3-F1
#
_cell.length_a   1.000
_cell.length_b   1.000
_cell.length_c   1.000
_cell.angle_alpha   90.00
_cell.angle_beta   90.00
_cell.angle_gamma   90.00
#
_symmetry.space_group_name_H-M   'P 1'
#
loop_
_entity.id
_entity.type
_entity.pdbx_description
1 polymer ?
#
loop_
_entity_poly.entity_id
_entity_poly.type
_entity_poly.pdbx_seq_one_letter_code
_entity_poly.pdbx_strand_id
1 'polypeptide(L)'
;MVFTQIFKAIFQIFCGPGESKPEHKPQQQHGQQQQQQQQQHQQHQQQQQFPGTYPPQQGGQVRPPHGTQQKPPQQKPPSGSRPHKYTNDNEVNSANEFYKGLRSRANEEGDKMAKAFASSSDAYNRGDHAGAKEFSAQGKVHQRKMEEFNKEASDWIFRENNLDSQPGEIDLHGLYVKEALARTEQAIEEAKRNGKTEVHLIVGKGLHSTSGAKVKPAIEGLMKKHQLDAELDPQNAGVLIVHLNRGRSRMGADEISRRLERSDESCAIM
;
A
#
# COMPACT_ATOMS: atom_id res chain seq x y z
N MET A 1 43.40 -24.87 -14.15
CA MET A 1 44.87 -25.01 -14.11
C MET A 1 45.41 -23.60 -13.83
N VAL A 2 46.12 -23.22 -12.77
CA VAL A 2 47.23 -23.84 -12.02
C VAL A 2 47.43 -23.02 -10.72
N PHE A 3 47.47 -23.71 -9.57
CA PHE A 3 48.27 -23.50 -8.34
C PHE A 3 47.97 -22.45 -7.23
N THR A 4 47.68 -23.05 -6.08
CA THR A 4 47.96 -22.75 -4.65
C THR A 4 49.36 -22.23 -4.27
N GLN A 5 49.43 -21.37 -3.23
CA GLN A 5 50.46 -21.32 -2.16
C GLN A 5 49.88 -20.52 -0.96
N ILE A 6 49.38 -21.12 0.14
CA ILE A 6 50.06 -21.50 1.41
C ILE A 6 51.28 -20.65 1.80
N PHE A 7 51.14 -19.85 2.87
CA PHE A 7 52.24 -19.53 3.79
C PHE A 7 51.77 -19.67 5.25
N LYS A 8 52.39 -20.63 5.95
CA LYS A 8 52.48 -20.71 7.41
C LYS A 8 53.65 -19.84 7.87
N ALA A 9 53.49 -19.12 8.97
CA ALA A 9 54.62 -18.66 9.78
C ALA A 9 54.34 -18.99 11.26
N ILE A 10 55.26 -19.75 11.83
CA ILE A 10 55.35 -20.19 13.22
C ILE A 10 56.24 -19.17 13.93
N PHE A 11 55.89 -18.76 15.14
CA PHE A 11 56.89 -18.52 16.19
C PHE A 11 56.29 -18.82 17.56
N GLN A 12 57.01 -19.64 18.31
CA GLN A 12 56.75 -20.07 19.67
C GLN A 12 58.00 -19.76 20.52
N ILE A 13 57.79 -19.86 21.84
CA ILE A 13 58.77 -20.03 22.94
C ILE A 13 59.21 -18.74 23.67
N PHE A 14 58.75 -18.56 24.91
CA PHE A 14 59.56 -18.82 26.12
C PHE A 14 58.73 -18.87 27.42
N CYS A 15 59.11 -19.81 28.30
CA CYS A 15 58.52 -20.16 29.61
C CYS A 15 59.00 -19.28 30.79
N GLY A 16 58.22 -19.22 31.88
CA GLY A 16 58.70 -18.92 33.24
C GLY A 16 57.60 -18.45 34.22
N PRO A 17 57.54 -18.94 35.48
CA PRO A 17 56.28 -19.08 36.23
C PRO A 17 56.00 -17.93 37.23
N GLY A 18 54.72 -17.69 37.50
CA GLY A 18 54.27 -16.79 38.56
C GLY A 18 52.85 -17.12 38.99
N GLU A 19 52.72 -17.66 40.20
CA GLU A 19 51.45 -17.92 40.87
C GLU A 19 50.62 -16.64 41.00
N SER A 20 49.38 -16.69 40.54
CA SER A 20 48.24 -16.07 41.23
C SER A 20 46.94 -16.63 40.65
N LYS A 21 46.17 -17.31 41.49
CA LYS A 21 44.79 -17.72 41.21
C LYS A 21 43.93 -16.47 40.94
N PRO A 22 43.14 -16.41 39.86
CA PRO A 22 41.94 -15.62 39.85
C PRO A 22 40.74 -16.52 40.16
N GLU A 23 40.06 -16.15 41.23
CA GLU A 23 38.77 -16.65 41.67
C GLU A 23 37.73 -16.59 40.54
N HIS A 24 37.06 -17.71 40.28
CA HIS A 24 35.99 -17.81 39.30
C HIS A 24 34.73 -17.11 39.84
N LYS A 25 34.36 -15.96 39.26
CA LYS A 25 33.00 -15.41 39.35
C LYS A 25 32.25 -15.70 38.05
N PRO A 26 31.35 -16.71 38.00
CA PRO A 26 30.53 -16.94 36.82
C PRO A 26 29.19 -16.22 37.01
N GLN A 27 29.05 -14.93 36.65
CA GLN A 27 27.67 -14.37 36.60
C GLN A 27 27.38 -13.05 35.88
N GLN A 28 28.30 -12.39 35.16
CA GLN A 28 27.97 -11.10 34.52
C GLN A 28 27.84 -11.10 33.00
N GLN A 29 28.36 -12.09 32.28
CA GLN A 29 28.27 -12.11 30.81
C GLN A 29 26.94 -12.64 30.25
N HIS A 30 26.23 -13.51 31.00
CA HIS A 30 24.92 -14.02 30.57
C HIS A 30 23.81 -12.96 30.68
N GLY A 31 23.88 -12.06 31.66
CA GLY A 31 22.86 -11.01 31.84
C GLY A 31 22.86 -9.97 30.70
N GLN A 32 24.04 -9.60 30.18
CA GLN A 32 24.14 -8.63 29.08
C GLN A 32 23.64 -9.20 27.74
N GLN A 33 23.85 -10.50 27.48
CA GLN A 33 23.36 -11.15 26.27
C GLN A 33 21.84 -11.33 26.28
N GLN A 34 21.26 -11.59 27.47
CA GLN A 34 19.80 -11.64 27.67
C GLN A 34 19.16 -10.26 27.55
N GLN A 35 19.81 -9.20 28.04
CA GLN A 35 19.36 -7.82 27.86
C GLN A 35 19.41 -7.36 26.39
N GLN A 36 20.46 -7.74 25.64
CA GLN A 36 20.52 -7.44 24.20
C GLN A 36 19.44 -8.18 23.40
N GLN A 37 19.12 -9.44 23.75
CA GLN A 37 18.01 -10.16 23.12
C GLN A 37 16.64 -9.56 23.46
N GLN A 38 16.45 -9.05 24.68
CA GLN A 38 15.23 -8.32 25.07
C GLN A 38 15.10 -6.98 24.33
N GLN A 39 16.19 -6.22 24.14
CA GLN A 39 16.15 -4.97 23.38
C GLN A 39 15.87 -5.20 21.88
N GLN A 40 16.45 -6.24 21.27
CA GLN A 40 16.09 -6.60 19.88
C GLN A 40 14.64 -7.09 19.75
N HIS A 41 14.09 -7.76 20.77
CA HIS A 41 12.68 -8.18 20.79
C HIS A 41 11.72 -6.99 20.93
N GLN A 42 12.04 -5.98 21.73
CA GLN A 42 11.23 -4.75 21.81
C GLN A 42 11.22 -3.99 20.48
N GLN A 43 12.34 -3.93 19.75
CA GLN A 43 12.38 -3.36 18.40
C GLN A 43 11.53 -4.17 17.41
N HIS A 44 11.55 -5.51 17.49
CA HIS A 44 10.70 -6.36 16.65
C HIS A 44 9.21 -6.29 17.00
N GLN A 45 8.83 -5.96 18.25
CA GLN A 45 7.43 -5.72 18.64
C GLN A 45 6.92 -4.35 18.17
N GLN A 46 7.76 -3.31 18.16
CA GLN A 46 7.34 -2.00 17.63
C GLN A 46 7.14 -2.00 16.10
N GLN A 47 7.87 -2.84 15.36
CA GLN A 47 7.62 -3.05 13.92
C GLN A 47 6.42 -3.97 13.63
N GLN A 48 5.80 -4.59 14.63
CA GLN A 48 4.60 -5.43 14.49
C GLN A 48 3.29 -4.70 14.82
N GLN A 49 3.29 -3.36 14.88
CA GLN A 49 2.03 -2.61 14.79
C GLN A 49 1.51 -2.68 13.35
N PHE A 50 0.67 -3.68 13.09
CA PHE A 50 -0.06 -3.88 11.85
C PHE A 50 -0.90 -2.63 11.48
N PRO A 51 -0.65 -1.96 10.34
CA PRO A 51 -1.63 -1.06 9.76
C PRO A 51 -2.56 -1.87 8.85
N GLY A 52 -3.76 -2.14 9.37
CA GLY A 52 -4.90 -2.64 8.60
C GLY A 52 -5.13 -4.15 8.73
N THR A 53 -5.94 -4.51 9.72
CA THR A 53 -6.74 -5.74 9.67
C THR A 53 -7.59 -5.71 8.41
N TYR A 54 -7.30 -6.60 7.46
CA TYR A 54 -8.27 -6.94 6.43
C TYR A 54 -9.30 -7.86 7.10
N PRO A 55 -10.58 -7.46 7.19
CA PRO A 55 -11.59 -8.36 7.72
C PRO A 55 -11.72 -9.56 6.77
N PRO A 56 -11.82 -10.79 7.28
CA PRO A 56 -12.17 -11.94 6.45
C PRO A 56 -13.57 -11.71 5.88
N GLN A 57 -13.70 -11.61 4.55
CA GLN A 57 -15.02 -11.57 3.92
C GLN A 57 -15.59 -12.99 3.94
N GLN A 58 -16.61 -13.16 4.78
CA GLN A 58 -17.35 -14.40 4.93
C GLN A 58 -18.11 -14.71 3.64
N GLY A 59 -17.79 -15.85 3.01
CA GLY A 59 -18.53 -16.38 1.87
C GLY A 59 -19.91 -16.86 2.31
N GLY A 60 -20.94 -16.04 2.07
CA GLY A 60 -22.34 -16.41 2.25
C GLY A 60 -22.87 -17.17 1.03
N GLN A 61 -23.18 -18.44 1.20
CA GLN A 61 -23.99 -19.23 0.27
C GLN A 61 -25.45 -18.74 0.30
N VAL A 62 -26.03 -18.38 -0.85
CA VAL A 62 -27.48 -18.10 -0.96
C VAL A 62 -28.08 -18.82 -2.17
N ARG A 63 -29.09 -19.65 -1.90
CA ARG A 63 -29.94 -20.37 -2.86
C ARG A 63 -31.06 -19.43 -3.37
N PRO A 64 -31.63 -19.63 -4.59
CA PRO A 64 -32.59 -18.69 -5.18
C PRO A 64 -34.06 -19.02 -4.84
N PRO A 65 -34.96 -18.03 -4.95
CA PRO A 65 -36.27 -18.31 -5.55
C PRO A 65 -36.77 -17.28 -6.60
N HIS A 66 -37.78 -17.73 -7.33
CA HIS A 66 -38.45 -17.24 -8.56
C HIS A 66 -39.12 -15.84 -8.58
N GLY A 67 -39.27 -15.31 -9.82
CA GLY A 67 -40.43 -14.58 -10.40
C GLY A 67 -40.70 -13.15 -9.88
N THR A 68 -41.08 -12.12 -10.65
CA THR A 68 -41.86 -12.02 -11.90
C THR A 68 -41.71 -10.63 -12.56
N GLN A 69 -41.96 -10.61 -13.89
CA GLN A 69 -42.61 -9.59 -14.73
C GLN A 69 -41.93 -8.24 -15.08
N GLN A 70 -41.71 -8.11 -16.39
CA GLN A 70 -41.30 -6.94 -17.16
C GLN A 70 -42.49 -6.00 -17.48
N LYS A 71 -42.20 -4.70 -17.68
CA LYS A 71 -42.97 -3.81 -18.57
C LYS A 71 -42.10 -2.65 -19.11
N PRO A 72 -41.98 -2.43 -20.44
CA PRO A 72 -41.42 -1.20 -21.05
C PRO A 72 -42.52 -0.38 -21.79
N PRO A 73 -42.24 0.73 -22.51
CA PRO A 73 -41.26 1.83 -22.35
C PRO A 73 -41.90 3.25 -22.52
N GLN A 74 -41.18 4.34 -22.22
CA GLN A 74 -41.45 5.66 -22.82
C GLN A 74 -40.15 6.38 -23.22
N GLN A 75 -40.03 6.66 -24.53
CA GLN A 75 -38.92 7.34 -25.20
C GLN A 75 -39.16 8.86 -25.28
N LYS A 76 -38.11 9.66 -25.13
CA LYS A 76 -37.99 11.04 -25.67
C LYS A 76 -36.68 11.15 -26.45
N PRO A 77 -36.62 11.82 -27.63
CA PRO A 77 -35.44 11.85 -28.51
C PRO A 77 -34.60 13.14 -28.27
N PRO A 78 -33.47 13.39 -28.98
CA PRO A 78 -32.12 13.30 -28.40
C PRO A 78 -31.43 14.67 -28.25
N SER A 79 -30.64 14.84 -27.18
CA SER A 79 -29.59 15.87 -27.11
C SER A 79 -28.24 15.18 -27.06
N GLY A 80 -27.33 15.57 -27.95
CA GLY A 80 -26.11 14.86 -28.34
C GLY A 80 -25.02 14.81 -27.28
N SER A 81 -25.23 14.02 -26.24
CA SER A 81 -24.18 13.60 -25.31
C SER A 81 -23.96 12.10 -25.50
N ARG A 82 -22.76 11.71 -25.96
CA ARG A 82 -22.37 10.30 -26.05
C ARG A 82 -22.59 9.64 -24.67
N PRO A 83 -23.33 8.52 -24.56
CA PRO A 83 -23.47 7.84 -23.29
C PRO A 83 -22.12 7.27 -22.88
N HIS A 84 -21.51 7.85 -21.84
CA HIS A 84 -20.29 7.33 -21.23
C HIS A 84 -20.58 5.94 -20.64
N LYS A 85 -19.96 4.92 -21.26
CA LYS A 85 -20.21 3.48 -21.08
C LYS A 85 -19.60 2.88 -19.80
N TYR A 86 -19.06 3.70 -18.89
CA TYR A 86 -18.27 3.25 -17.73
C TYR A 86 -19.03 2.40 -16.70
N THR A 87 -20.36 2.36 -16.74
CA THR A 87 -21.13 1.72 -15.66
C THR A 87 -21.27 0.20 -15.80
N ASN A 88 -21.05 -0.38 -16.99
CA ASN A 88 -21.30 -1.81 -17.22
C ASN A 88 -20.00 -2.61 -17.34
N ASP A 89 -18.99 -2.06 -18.03
CA ASP A 89 -17.74 -2.79 -18.32
C ASP A 89 -16.86 -2.97 -17.06
N ASN A 90 -17.04 -2.13 -16.05
CA ASN A 90 -16.25 -2.15 -14.80
C ASN A 90 -16.71 -3.25 -13.82
N GLU A 91 -18.00 -3.62 -13.85
CA GLU A 91 -18.48 -4.78 -13.10
C GLU A 91 -18.00 -6.09 -13.75
N VAL A 92 -17.76 -6.07 -15.06
CA VAL A 92 -17.30 -7.23 -15.84
C VAL A 92 -15.86 -7.63 -15.49
N ASN A 93 -14.93 -6.68 -15.38
CA ASN A 93 -13.52 -7.00 -15.08
C ASN A 93 -13.34 -7.52 -13.65
N SER A 94 -14.08 -6.95 -12.70
CA SER A 94 -14.11 -7.46 -11.31
C SER A 94 -14.78 -8.84 -11.21
N ALA A 95 -15.66 -9.18 -12.15
CA ALA A 95 -16.28 -10.49 -12.27
C ALA A 95 -15.42 -11.52 -13.03
N ASN A 96 -14.28 -11.12 -13.60
CA ASN A 96 -13.41 -11.99 -14.38
C ASN A 96 -12.82 -13.13 -13.54
N GLU A 97 -12.86 -14.36 -14.05
CA GLU A 97 -12.42 -15.57 -13.33
C GLU A 97 -10.90 -15.60 -13.09
N PHE A 98 -10.09 -15.03 -13.99
CA PHE A 98 -8.64 -14.91 -13.77
C PHE A 98 -8.35 -13.98 -12.60
N TYR A 99 -8.97 -12.78 -12.58
CA TYR A 99 -8.85 -11.83 -11.48
C TYR A 99 -9.29 -12.44 -10.14
N LYS A 100 -10.49 -13.06 -10.12
CA LYS A 100 -10.99 -13.76 -8.93
C LYS A 100 -10.05 -14.85 -8.47
N GLY A 101 -9.48 -15.62 -9.40
CA GLY A 101 -8.51 -16.66 -9.09
C GLY A 101 -7.23 -16.15 -8.45
N LEU A 102 -6.75 -14.96 -8.84
CA LEU A 102 -5.61 -14.30 -8.18
C LEU A 102 -5.99 -13.82 -6.78
N ARG A 103 -7.16 -13.18 -6.62
CA ARG A 103 -7.65 -12.74 -5.30
C ARG A 103 -7.91 -13.91 -4.35
N SER A 104 -8.44 -15.03 -4.84
CA SER A 104 -8.62 -16.26 -4.05
C SER A 104 -7.29 -16.75 -3.51
N ARG A 105 -6.28 -16.88 -4.37
CA ARG A 105 -4.92 -17.30 -3.97
C ARG A 105 -4.27 -16.34 -2.98
N ALA A 106 -4.45 -15.03 -3.18
CA ALA A 106 -3.99 -14.04 -2.22
C ALA A 106 -4.67 -14.23 -0.85
N ASN A 107 -5.99 -14.43 -0.82
CA ASN A 107 -6.73 -14.66 0.42
C ASN A 107 -6.30 -15.96 1.12
N GLU A 108 -6.10 -17.05 0.37
CA GLU A 108 -5.61 -18.32 0.90
C GLU A 108 -4.22 -18.20 1.55
N GLU A 109 -3.30 -17.46 0.92
CA GLU A 109 -1.99 -17.17 1.51
C GLU A 109 -2.11 -16.24 2.73
N GLY A 110 -3.06 -15.30 2.72
CA GLY A 110 -3.40 -14.47 3.87
C GLY A 110 -3.90 -15.27 5.07
N ASP A 111 -4.75 -16.29 4.84
CA ASP A 111 -5.23 -17.19 5.90
C ASP A 111 -4.09 -18.03 6.48
N LYS A 112 -3.17 -18.52 5.64
CA LYS A 112 -1.98 -19.26 6.09
C LYS A 112 -1.03 -18.35 6.89
N MET A 113 -0.83 -17.12 6.42
CA MET A 113 -0.06 -16.08 7.12
C MET A 113 -0.64 -15.83 8.51
N ALA A 114 -1.95 -15.60 8.62
CA ALA A 114 -2.62 -15.34 9.89
C ALA A 114 -2.47 -16.52 10.87
N LYS A 115 -2.66 -17.75 10.40
CA LYS A 115 -2.46 -18.97 11.20
C LYS A 115 -1.02 -19.12 11.70
N ALA A 116 -0.04 -18.84 10.85
CA ALA A 116 1.37 -18.91 11.22
C ALA A 116 1.72 -17.85 12.27
N PHE A 117 1.26 -16.61 12.14
CA PHE A 117 1.52 -15.58 13.14
C PHE A 117 0.77 -15.80 14.47
N ALA A 118 -0.43 -16.38 14.43
CA ALA A 118 -1.12 -16.83 15.64
C ALA A 118 -0.29 -17.94 16.35
N SER A 119 0.15 -18.95 15.60
CA SER A 119 0.99 -20.04 16.12
C SER A 119 2.32 -19.52 16.67
N SER A 120 2.91 -18.51 16.03
CA SER A 120 4.11 -17.81 16.50
C SER A 120 3.88 -17.12 17.85
N SER A 121 2.77 -16.41 18.00
CA SER A 121 2.40 -15.74 19.25
C SER A 121 2.16 -16.76 20.37
N ASP A 122 1.44 -17.84 20.09
CA ASP A 122 1.17 -18.90 21.05
C ASP A 122 2.46 -19.61 21.49
N ALA A 123 3.39 -19.86 20.56
CA ALA A 123 4.70 -20.43 20.86
C ALA A 123 5.53 -19.52 21.76
N TYR A 124 5.53 -18.23 21.48
CA TYR A 124 6.22 -17.26 22.31
C TYR A 124 5.64 -17.22 23.75
N ASN A 125 4.31 -17.21 23.87
CA ASN A 125 3.62 -17.15 25.16
C ASN A 125 3.86 -18.37 26.05
N ARG A 126 4.12 -19.55 25.46
CA ARG A 126 4.49 -20.77 26.20
C ARG A 126 6.00 -20.94 26.42
N GLY A 127 6.82 -19.95 26.09
CA GLY A 127 8.28 -19.98 26.24
C GLY A 127 9.03 -20.76 25.15
N ASP A 128 8.35 -21.19 24.09
CA ASP A 128 8.93 -21.87 22.94
C ASP A 128 9.42 -20.85 21.91
N HIS A 129 10.57 -20.22 22.20
CA HIS A 129 11.16 -19.18 21.35
C HIS A 129 11.65 -19.73 19.99
N ALA A 130 12.08 -20.99 19.94
CA ALA A 130 12.52 -21.63 18.70
C ALA A 130 11.33 -21.84 17.75
N GLY A 131 10.23 -22.43 18.25
CA GLY A 131 8.99 -22.59 17.50
C GLY A 131 8.38 -21.24 17.09
N ALA A 132 8.41 -20.23 17.96
CA ALA A 132 7.96 -18.88 17.62
C ALA A 132 8.74 -18.31 16.42
N LYS A 133 10.06 -18.45 16.41
CA LYS A 133 10.90 -17.99 15.30
C LYS A 133 10.57 -18.72 13.99
N GLU A 134 10.35 -20.03 14.06
CA GLU A 134 9.99 -20.84 12.90
C GLU A 134 8.63 -20.42 12.31
N PHE A 135 7.58 -20.34 13.13
CA PHE A 135 6.26 -19.90 12.68
C PHE A 135 6.27 -18.46 12.17
N SER A 136 7.05 -17.56 12.78
CA SER A 136 7.25 -16.21 12.26
C SER A 136 7.87 -16.20 10.87
N ALA A 137 8.90 -17.03 10.63
CA ALA A 137 9.52 -17.18 9.31
C ALA A 137 8.53 -17.71 8.27
N GLN A 138 7.71 -18.72 8.65
CA GLN A 138 6.63 -19.23 7.79
C GLN A 138 5.58 -18.16 7.47
N GLY A 139 5.15 -17.38 8.48
CA GLY A 139 4.22 -16.27 8.28
C GLY A 139 4.75 -15.24 7.28
N LYS A 140 6.04 -14.87 7.37
CA LYS A 140 6.70 -13.98 6.41
C LYS A 140 6.76 -14.54 4.99
N VAL A 141 6.86 -15.87 4.82
CA VAL A 141 6.81 -16.51 3.48
C VAL A 141 5.42 -16.35 2.89
N HIS A 142 4.37 -16.66 3.65
CA HIS A 142 2.98 -16.53 3.20
C HIS A 142 2.60 -15.07 2.94
N GLN A 143 3.11 -14.14 3.77
CA GLN A 143 2.94 -12.71 3.55
C GLN A 143 3.45 -12.28 2.17
N ARG A 144 4.69 -12.68 1.80
CA ARG A 144 5.26 -12.34 0.49
C ARG A 144 4.42 -12.89 -0.67
N LYS A 145 3.98 -14.15 -0.58
CA LYS A 145 3.13 -14.77 -1.61
C LYS A 145 1.77 -14.08 -1.74
N MET A 146 1.15 -13.73 -0.61
CA MET A 146 -0.09 -12.96 -0.59
C MET A 146 0.10 -11.60 -1.28
N GLU A 147 1.19 -10.89 -0.97
CA GLU A 147 1.54 -9.61 -1.58
C GLU A 147 1.81 -9.75 -3.10
N GLU A 148 2.49 -10.81 -3.53
CA GLU A 148 2.73 -11.13 -4.94
C GLU A 148 1.42 -11.35 -5.72
N PHE A 149 0.51 -12.19 -5.21
CA PHE A 149 -0.78 -12.43 -5.87
C PHE A 149 -1.67 -11.18 -5.87
N ASN A 150 -1.68 -10.40 -4.78
CA ASN A 150 -2.42 -9.13 -4.76
C ASN A 150 -1.85 -8.14 -5.76
N LYS A 151 -0.52 -8.07 -5.89
CA LYS A 151 0.14 -7.22 -6.88
C LYS A 151 -0.24 -7.64 -8.30
N GLU A 152 -0.18 -8.93 -8.61
CA GLU A 152 -0.57 -9.45 -9.93
C GLU A 152 -2.04 -9.14 -10.23
N ALA A 153 -2.94 -9.34 -9.26
CA ALA A 153 -4.36 -9.00 -9.40
C ALA A 153 -4.58 -7.50 -9.65
N SER A 154 -3.90 -6.67 -8.87
CA SER A 154 -3.95 -5.21 -8.98
C SER A 154 -3.41 -4.70 -10.32
N ASP A 155 -2.26 -5.20 -10.76
CA ASP A 155 -1.68 -4.88 -12.06
C ASP A 155 -2.61 -5.31 -13.21
N TRP A 156 -3.24 -6.47 -13.09
CA TRP A 156 -4.14 -6.99 -14.11
C TRP A 156 -5.39 -6.14 -14.27
N ILE A 157 -6.13 -5.93 -13.17
CA ILE A 157 -7.39 -5.19 -13.22
C ILE A 157 -7.17 -3.72 -13.59
N PHE A 158 -6.10 -3.11 -13.06
CA PHE A 158 -5.75 -1.74 -13.42
C PHE A 158 -5.50 -1.60 -14.91
N ARG A 159 -4.69 -2.48 -15.50
CA ARG A 159 -4.42 -2.45 -16.94
C ARG A 159 -5.71 -2.60 -17.74
N GLU A 160 -6.52 -3.61 -17.43
CA GLU A 160 -7.73 -3.93 -18.18
C GLU A 160 -8.74 -2.77 -18.15
N ASN A 161 -8.91 -2.14 -16.98
CA ASN A 161 -9.81 -1.01 -16.82
C ASN A 161 -9.35 0.24 -17.56
N ASN A 162 -8.04 0.38 -17.78
CA ASN A 162 -7.45 1.58 -18.36
C ASN A 162 -7.10 1.43 -19.86
N LEU A 163 -7.46 0.33 -20.52
CA LEU A 163 -7.20 0.13 -21.95
C LEU A 163 -7.90 1.17 -22.83
N ASP A 164 -9.11 1.58 -22.45
CA ASP A 164 -9.95 2.53 -23.18
C ASP A 164 -10.08 3.90 -22.47
N SER A 165 -9.26 4.15 -21.44
CA SER A 165 -9.31 5.41 -20.68
C SER A 165 -8.81 6.60 -21.50
N GLN A 166 -9.45 7.76 -21.29
CA GLN A 166 -9.04 9.00 -21.95
C GLN A 166 -7.71 9.52 -21.40
N PRO A 167 -6.94 10.31 -22.18
CA PRO A 167 -5.70 10.90 -21.69
C PRO A 167 -5.91 11.76 -20.43
N GLY A 168 -5.28 11.38 -19.31
CA GLY A 168 -5.44 12.10 -18.03
C GLY A 168 -6.52 11.54 -17.11
N GLU A 169 -7.25 10.52 -17.58
CA GLU A 169 -8.21 9.74 -16.80
C GLU A 169 -7.56 8.44 -16.33
N ILE A 170 -7.87 8.03 -15.10
CA ILE A 170 -7.36 6.79 -14.51
C ILE A 170 -8.46 6.08 -13.75
N ASP A 171 -8.72 4.84 -14.13
CA ASP A 171 -9.68 3.98 -13.48
C ASP A 171 -9.06 3.17 -12.33
N LEU A 172 -9.57 3.41 -11.12
CA LEU A 172 -9.13 2.78 -9.87
C LEU A 172 -10.18 1.81 -9.30
N HIS A 173 -11.24 1.51 -10.05
CA HIS A 173 -12.26 0.59 -9.58
C HIS A 173 -11.69 -0.83 -9.39
N GLY A 174 -12.29 -1.57 -8.45
CA GLY A 174 -11.89 -2.94 -8.15
C GLY A 174 -10.55 -3.07 -7.42
N LEU A 175 -9.76 -1.99 -7.32
CA LEU A 175 -8.54 -1.94 -6.52
C LEU A 175 -8.86 -1.90 -5.03
N TYR A 176 -8.00 -2.53 -4.23
CA TYR A 176 -8.00 -2.35 -2.79
C TYR A 176 -7.44 -0.97 -2.44
N VAL A 177 -7.82 -0.44 -1.27
CA VAL A 177 -7.47 0.93 -0.86
C VAL A 177 -5.98 1.23 -0.99
N LYS A 178 -5.09 0.34 -0.49
CA LYS A 178 -3.64 0.54 -0.57
C LYS A 178 -3.14 0.59 -2.02
N GLU A 179 -3.71 -0.25 -2.89
CA GLU A 179 -3.37 -0.31 -4.30
C GLU A 179 -3.83 0.97 -5.03
N ALA A 180 -5.06 1.40 -4.79
CA ALA A 180 -5.63 2.62 -5.38
C ALA A 180 -4.83 3.87 -4.96
N LEU A 181 -4.43 3.96 -3.69
CA LEU A 181 -3.58 5.04 -3.19
C LEU A 181 -2.23 5.07 -3.91
N ALA A 182 -1.55 3.92 -4.00
CA ALA A 182 -0.25 3.83 -4.68
C ALA A 182 -0.34 4.24 -6.17
N ARG A 183 -1.39 3.77 -6.88
CA ARG A 183 -1.65 4.18 -8.28
C ARG A 183 -1.95 5.67 -8.40
N THR A 184 -2.70 6.23 -7.45
CA THR A 184 -3.03 7.65 -7.41
C THR A 184 -1.78 8.52 -7.21
N GLU A 185 -0.90 8.13 -6.28
CA GLU A 185 0.37 8.83 -6.06
C GLU A 185 1.23 8.83 -7.33
N GLN A 186 1.42 7.64 -7.94
CA GLN A 186 2.16 7.50 -9.19
C GLN A 186 1.57 8.38 -10.31
N ALA A 187 0.25 8.35 -10.47
CA ALA A 187 -0.47 9.14 -11.46
C ALA A 187 -0.26 10.64 -11.30
N ILE A 188 -0.34 11.14 -10.07
CA ILE A 188 -0.15 12.55 -9.75
C ILE A 188 1.28 12.98 -10.07
N GLU A 189 2.28 12.17 -9.70
CA GLU A 189 3.68 12.45 -9.99
C GLU A 189 3.96 12.47 -11.49
N GLU A 190 3.42 11.52 -12.24
CA GLU A 190 3.55 11.45 -13.69
C GLU A 190 2.86 12.64 -14.37
N ALA A 191 1.65 12.98 -13.94
CA ALA A 191 0.90 14.11 -14.46
C ALA A 191 1.64 15.44 -14.21
N LYS A 192 2.21 15.63 -13.01
CA LYS A 192 3.07 16.80 -12.69
C LYS A 192 4.30 16.85 -13.60
N ARG A 193 4.98 15.72 -13.80
CA ARG A 193 6.16 15.63 -14.67
C ARG A 193 5.83 15.98 -16.12
N ASN A 194 4.65 15.58 -16.57
CA ASN A 194 4.14 15.85 -17.92
C ASN A 194 3.49 17.24 -18.06
N GLY A 195 3.55 18.08 -17.02
CA GLY A 195 2.98 19.44 -17.05
C GLY A 195 1.45 19.49 -17.09
N LYS A 196 0.76 18.40 -16.74
CA LYS A 196 -0.70 18.37 -16.67
C LYS A 196 -1.19 19.23 -15.51
N THR A 197 -2.36 19.86 -15.72
CA THR A 197 -2.99 20.73 -14.73
C THR A 197 -3.90 19.99 -13.78
N GLU A 198 -4.40 18.82 -14.21
CA GLU A 198 -5.36 18.00 -13.50
C GLU A 198 -5.22 16.50 -13.82
N VAL A 199 -5.82 15.67 -12.98
CA VAL A 199 -5.96 14.21 -13.17
C VAL A 199 -7.39 13.82 -12.79
N HIS A 200 -8.04 13.00 -13.62
CA HIS A 200 -9.40 12.51 -13.36
C HIS A 200 -9.30 11.07 -12.84
N LEU A 201 -9.77 10.86 -11.61
CA LEU A 201 -9.70 9.56 -10.94
C LEU A 201 -11.10 8.92 -10.90
N ILE A 202 -11.29 7.81 -11.59
CA ILE A 202 -12.53 7.03 -11.52
C ILE A 202 -12.45 6.14 -10.28
N VAL A 203 -13.07 6.59 -9.19
CA VAL A 203 -13.08 5.90 -7.89
C VAL A 203 -14.31 5.01 -7.69
N GLY A 204 -15.28 5.12 -8.61
CA GLY A 204 -16.54 4.40 -8.58
C GLY A 204 -17.62 5.09 -7.71
N LYS A 205 -18.89 4.84 -8.04
CA LYS A 205 -20.05 5.50 -7.39
C LYS A 205 -20.38 4.93 -6.00
N GLY A 206 -19.79 3.80 -5.63
CA GLY A 206 -20.02 3.15 -4.33
C GLY A 206 -21.41 2.54 -4.11
N LEU A 207 -22.22 2.41 -5.17
CA LEU A 207 -23.61 1.95 -5.07
C LEU A 207 -23.75 0.44 -4.81
N HIS A 208 -22.74 -0.38 -5.09
CA HIS A 208 -22.81 -1.85 -4.99
C HIS A 208 -21.78 -2.51 -4.06
N SER A 209 -20.98 -1.74 -3.32
CA SER A 209 -20.04 -2.33 -2.36
C SER A 209 -20.74 -2.68 -1.06
N THR A 210 -20.98 -3.97 -0.79
CA THR A 210 -21.50 -4.49 0.50
C THR A 210 -20.63 -4.07 1.70
N SER A 211 -19.37 -3.68 1.45
CA SER A 211 -18.41 -3.20 2.46
C SER A 211 -18.05 -1.71 2.33
N GLY A 212 -18.90 -0.90 1.69
CA GLY A 212 -18.71 0.55 1.50
C GLY A 212 -17.58 0.90 0.52
N ALA A 213 -17.75 2.00 -0.23
CA ALA A 213 -16.73 2.50 -1.13
C ALA A 213 -15.58 3.11 -0.33
N LYS A 214 -14.63 2.29 0.10
CA LYS A 214 -13.49 2.72 0.93
C LYS A 214 -12.40 3.46 0.15
N VAL A 215 -12.39 3.32 -1.18
CA VAL A 215 -11.37 3.93 -2.05
C VAL A 215 -11.53 5.45 -2.11
N LYS A 216 -12.74 5.95 -2.37
CA LYS A 216 -13.04 7.39 -2.42
C LYS A 216 -12.58 8.16 -1.16
N PRO A 217 -13.02 7.82 0.07
CA PRO A 217 -12.61 8.56 1.26
C PRO A 217 -11.11 8.45 1.54
N ALA A 218 -10.47 7.34 1.15
CA ALA A 218 -9.02 7.20 1.27
C ALA A 218 -8.26 8.15 0.33
N ILE A 219 -8.71 8.26 -0.92
CA ILE A 219 -8.14 9.19 -1.91
C ILE A 219 -8.39 10.64 -1.49
N GLU A 220 -9.58 10.98 -0.99
CA GLU A 220 -9.85 12.31 -0.43
C GLU A 220 -8.89 12.64 0.73
N GLY A 221 -8.62 11.67 1.61
CA GLY A 221 -7.61 11.81 2.67
C GLY A 221 -6.19 12.03 2.13
N LEU A 222 -5.83 11.33 1.05
CA LEU A 222 -4.56 11.53 0.35
C LEU A 222 -4.46 12.94 -0.24
N MET A 223 -5.51 13.46 -0.89
CA MET A 223 -5.51 14.81 -1.46
C MET A 223 -5.28 15.87 -0.38
N LYS A 224 -5.97 15.73 0.77
CA LYS A 224 -5.75 16.60 1.94
C LYS A 224 -4.31 16.55 2.43
N LYS A 225 -3.71 15.35 2.54
CA LYS A 225 -2.32 15.16 2.97
C LYS A 225 -1.34 15.86 2.02
N HIS A 226 -1.60 15.80 0.71
CA HIS A 226 -0.78 16.44 -0.31
C HIS A 226 -1.13 17.92 -0.58
N GLN A 227 -2.10 18.48 0.15
CA GLN A 227 -2.61 19.84 -0.05
C GLN A 227 -3.03 20.10 -1.50
N LEU A 228 -3.61 19.07 -2.13
CA LEU A 228 -4.18 19.15 -3.47
C LEU A 228 -5.68 19.44 -3.37
N ASP A 229 -6.15 20.27 -4.29
CA ASP A 229 -7.57 20.55 -4.43
C ASP A 229 -8.22 19.44 -5.26
N ALA A 230 -9.34 18.90 -4.78
CA ALA A 230 -10.02 17.80 -5.42
C ALA A 230 -11.54 17.96 -5.29
N GLU A 231 -12.23 17.83 -6.42
CA GLU A 231 -13.68 17.99 -6.51
C GLU A 231 -14.31 16.81 -7.25
N LEU A 232 -15.59 16.55 -6.96
CA LEU A 232 -16.33 15.54 -7.71
C LEU A 232 -16.79 16.11 -9.04
N ASP A 233 -16.74 15.30 -10.08
CA ASP A 233 -17.32 15.65 -11.36
C ASP A 233 -18.84 15.87 -11.19
N PRO A 234 -19.37 17.07 -11.54
CA PRO A 234 -20.80 17.38 -11.44
C PRO A 234 -21.71 16.44 -12.24
N GLN A 235 -21.19 15.83 -13.31
CA GLN A 235 -21.90 14.92 -14.20
C GLN A 235 -21.68 13.46 -13.81
N ASN A 236 -20.64 13.15 -13.03
CA ASN A 236 -20.32 11.79 -12.60
C ASN A 236 -19.73 11.72 -11.19
N ALA A 237 -20.58 11.44 -10.19
CA ALA A 237 -20.17 11.30 -8.79
C ALA A 237 -19.13 10.17 -8.51
N GLY A 238 -18.84 9.33 -9.49
CA GLY A 238 -17.79 8.31 -9.45
C GLY A 238 -16.41 8.79 -9.92
N VAL A 239 -16.29 10.04 -10.37
CA VAL A 239 -15.04 10.65 -10.83
C VAL A 239 -14.64 11.78 -9.88
N LEU A 240 -13.37 11.76 -9.46
CA LEU A 240 -12.74 12.79 -8.65
C LEU A 240 -11.70 13.52 -9.51
N ILE A 241 -11.89 14.81 -9.71
CA ILE A 241 -10.99 15.68 -10.47
C ILE A 241 -9.99 16.27 -9.48
N VAL A 242 -8.70 15.98 -9.67
CA VAL A 242 -7.61 16.46 -8.82
C VAL A 242 -6.84 17.55 -9.55
N HIS A 243 -6.80 18.75 -8.96
CA HIS A 243 -6.11 19.92 -9.50
C HIS A 243 -4.65 19.98 -9.04
N LEU A 244 -3.70 19.93 -9.96
CA LEU A 244 -2.26 19.87 -9.69
C LEU A 244 -1.60 21.25 -9.58
N ASN A 245 -2.18 22.27 -10.22
CA ASN A 245 -1.54 23.58 -10.38
C ASN A 245 -1.91 24.61 -9.31
N ARG A 246 -2.96 24.38 -8.52
CA ARG A 246 -3.40 25.36 -7.51
C ARG A 246 -2.46 25.50 -6.31
N GLY A 247 -1.49 24.59 -6.15
CA GLY A 247 -0.43 24.71 -5.13
C GLY A 247 0.64 25.78 -5.42
N ARG A 248 0.79 26.25 -6.67
CA ARG A 248 1.72 27.36 -7.01
C ARG A 248 1.10 28.75 -6.91
N SER A 249 -0.23 28.86 -6.87
CA SER A 249 -0.91 30.16 -6.73
C SER A 249 -1.08 30.61 -5.28
N ARG A 250 -0.69 29.80 -4.29
CA ARG A 250 -0.56 30.26 -2.91
C ARG A 250 0.87 30.74 -2.64
N MET A 251 1.40 31.62 -3.49
CA MET A 251 2.18 32.72 -2.91
C MET A 251 1.18 33.46 -2.03
N GLY A 252 1.22 33.20 -0.72
CA GLY A 252 0.35 33.90 0.22
C GLY A 252 0.49 35.39 -0.02
N ALA A 253 -0.57 36.16 0.20
CA ALA A 253 -0.50 37.63 0.14
C ALA A 253 0.75 38.14 0.88
N ASP A 254 1.15 37.48 1.97
CA ASP A 254 2.36 37.74 2.76
C ASP A 254 3.70 37.59 2.01
N GLU A 255 3.81 36.70 1.01
CA GLU A 255 5.03 36.56 0.20
C GLU A 255 5.06 37.57 -0.96
N ILE A 256 3.88 37.96 -1.46
CA ILE A 256 3.75 39.05 -2.44
C ILE A 256 4.07 40.39 -1.76
N SER A 257 3.57 40.64 -0.55
CA SER A 257 3.91 41.83 0.25
C SER A 257 5.40 41.89 0.59
N ARG A 258 6.01 40.78 1.04
CA ARG A 258 7.47 40.74 1.31
C ARG A 258 8.35 40.99 0.08
N ARG A 259 7.85 40.72 -1.12
CA ARG A 259 8.58 40.95 -2.38
C ARG A 259 8.40 42.38 -2.89
N LEU A 260 7.24 42.98 -2.65
CA LEU A 260 6.97 44.40 -2.92
C LEU A 260 7.77 45.29 -1.95
N GLU A 261 7.79 44.96 -0.66
CA GLU A 261 8.57 45.69 0.36
C GLU A 261 10.10 45.67 0.12
N ARG A 262 10.61 44.67 -0.61
CA ARG A 262 12.03 44.60 -1.01
C ARG A 262 12.36 45.31 -2.32
N SER A 263 11.36 45.71 -3.10
CA SER A 263 11.56 46.34 -4.41
C SER A 263 11.68 47.86 -4.33
N ASP A 264 11.52 48.45 -3.14
CA ASP A 264 11.59 49.90 -2.91
C ASP A 264 13.03 50.43 -2.70
N GLU A 265 14.07 49.58 -2.78
CA GLU A 265 15.48 49.99 -2.59
C GLU A 265 16.39 49.83 -3.83
N SER A 266 15.86 49.82 -5.07
CA SER A 266 16.75 50.01 -6.25
C SER A 266 16.00 50.43 -7.51
N CYS A 267 15.55 51.68 -7.56
CA CYS A 267 15.39 52.37 -8.84
C CYS A 267 15.66 53.87 -8.63
N ALA A 268 16.93 54.19 -8.38
CA ALA A 268 17.42 55.54 -8.67
C ALA A 268 17.69 55.60 -10.18
N ILE A 269 16.74 56.16 -10.93
CA ILE A 269 17.02 56.66 -12.27
C ILE A 269 17.85 57.94 -12.05
N MET A 270 19.14 57.88 -12.40
CA MET A 270 19.97 59.06 -12.68
C MET A 270 20.09 59.24 -14.18
#